data_AF-A0A962T4L0-F1
#
_entry.id   AF-A0A962T4L0-F1
#
_cell.length_a   1.000
_cell.length_b   1.000
_cell.length_c   1.000
_cell.angle_alpha   90.00
_cell.angle_beta   90.00
_cell.angle_gamma   90.00
#
_symmetry.space_group_name_H-M   'P 1'
#
loop_
_entity.id
_entity.type
_entity.pdbx_description
1 polymer ?
#
loop_
_entity_poly.entity_id
_entity_poly.type
_entity_poly.pdbx_seq_one_letter_code
_entity_poly.pdbx_strand_id
1 'polypeptide(L)'
;SRIIDLNPHLNYLSSIAPPDQRLLSIGDPRAIVWSRAGDQGYIAGMGSSNVIVVDAGGARSGSTAVIPVGAGPIALALDEPRNRLYVFNRFDMTISTVDVQSRKEISRLTLFDPTPIAIKTGRKHLYDTHRNSGNGHVSCASCHVDARMDHLAWDLGDPAGEVEPPEGGNLGANMLPNKNFEGFHPMKGPMTTQTLQDIIGQEPHHWRGDRSGIEAFNGAFQSLLGNERQLTMTEMQEFKDFLKTLYFPPNPYRNLDNSLPTNLPLPGHYRTGLFGRAGEPLPDGNARKGLALFSLPRRHSRIPCVSCHTLPTGSGTDHIWDGETETWVPLSVGPFDEHHQMLVALKRFDNATFKVAQLRNLHKKTGFSLQQKQSTAGFGITHDGSIDSLERFVGGGIFAMRSDQEVANMVAFLLAFSGQDLPSLPLPLHLNPPGNPSQDTHAAVGVQMTLNGANNDQLETLRLFQLMNTLADSGTVGWIAKGIQENQQRGYVYQPETGLFQADRRNEQISPISLRLLAKAGSELTFTIVPKGTEWRIGVDRDGDGFLDRDELDNCADPSNQINRPIDERPCRLSAQ
;
A
#
# COMPACT_ATOMS: atom_id res chain seq x y z
N SER A 1 -30.64 0.25 12.81
CA SER A 1 -30.24 -0.02 11.42
C SER A 1 -30.66 -1.43 11.06
N ARG A 2 -31.16 -1.66 9.84
CA ARG A 2 -31.42 -3.01 9.32
C ARG A 2 -30.24 -3.40 8.45
N ILE A 3 -29.64 -4.56 8.70
CA ILE A 3 -28.59 -5.13 7.84
C ILE A 3 -29.30 -5.84 6.69
N ILE A 4 -28.84 -5.59 5.46
CA ILE A 4 -29.38 -6.17 4.24
C ILE A 4 -28.26 -6.90 3.52
N ASP A 5 -28.55 -8.15 3.14
CA ASP A 5 -27.66 -8.94 2.31
C ASP A 5 -27.82 -8.54 0.83
N LEU A 6 -26.70 -8.22 0.19
CA LEU A 6 -26.63 -7.88 -1.24
C LEU A 6 -26.52 -9.12 -2.15
N ASN A 7 -26.29 -10.30 -1.57
CA ASN A 7 -26.21 -11.59 -2.27
C ASN A 7 -27.26 -12.60 -1.75
N PRO A 8 -28.56 -12.25 -1.67
CA PRO A 8 -29.57 -13.06 -1.01
C PRO A 8 -29.90 -14.39 -1.72
N HIS A 9 -29.32 -14.63 -2.90
CA HIS A 9 -29.43 -15.90 -3.63
C HIS A 9 -28.43 -16.95 -3.11
N LEU A 10 -27.41 -16.55 -2.35
CA LEU A 10 -26.40 -17.47 -1.82
C LEU A 10 -26.93 -18.25 -0.61
N ASN A 11 -26.54 -19.53 -0.55
CA ASN A 11 -26.67 -20.33 0.66
C ASN A 11 -25.34 -20.32 1.41
N TYR A 12 -25.23 -19.53 2.47
CA TYR A 12 -24.01 -19.40 3.27
C TYR A 12 -23.66 -20.65 4.11
N LEU A 13 -24.49 -21.69 4.10
CA LEU A 13 -24.12 -23.00 4.65
C LEU A 13 -23.18 -23.79 3.71
N SER A 14 -23.03 -23.36 2.46
CA SER A 14 -22.06 -23.86 1.50
C SER A 14 -21.00 -22.81 1.21
N SER A 15 -19.73 -23.23 1.15
CA SER A 15 -18.62 -22.38 0.70
C SER A 15 -18.51 -22.28 -0.82
N ILE A 16 -19.26 -23.12 -1.56
CA ILE A 16 -19.24 -23.20 -3.02
C ILE A 16 -20.67 -23.13 -3.54
N ALA A 17 -20.94 -22.14 -4.39
CA ALA A 17 -22.19 -22.00 -5.12
C ALA A 17 -22.04 -22.55 -6.55
N PRO A 18 -23.14 -23.03 -7.17
CA PRO A 18 -23.15 -23.32 -8.60
C PRO A 18 -22.66 -22.12 -9.44
N PRO A 19 -21.97 -22.33 -10.58
CA PRO A 19 -21.39 -21.23 -11.34
C PRO A 19 -22.36 -20.12 -11.75
N ASP A 20 -23.60 -20.47 -12.10
CA ASP A 20 -24.65 -19.52 -12.43
C ASP A 20 -25.05 -18.64 -11.23
N GLN A 21 -25.06 -19.20 -10.02
CA GLN A 21 -25.31 -18.45 -8.78
C GLN A 21 -24.11 -17.60 -8.39
N ARG A 22 -22.90 -18.15 -8.46
CA ARG A 22 -21.64 -17.43 -8.19
C ARG A 22 -21.54 -16.13 -8.98
N LEU A 23 -21.86 -16.16 -10.28
CA LEU A 23 -21.75 -14.99 -11.17
C LEU A 23 -22.79 -13.89 -10.88
N LEU A 24 -23.85 -14.19 -10.11
CA LEU A 24 -24.82 -13.20 -9.65
C LEU A 24 -24.33 -12.41 -8.45
N SER A 25 -23.25 -12.85 -7.79
CA SER A 25 -22.76 -12.18 -6.60
C SER A 25 -22.14 -10.84 -6.91
N ILE A 26 -22.37 -9.88 -6.01
CA ILE A 26 -21.59 -8.66 -5.90
C ILE A 26 -20.42 -8.90 -4.93
N GLY A 27 -19.22 -8.53 -5.34
CA GLY A 27 -17.99 -8.63 -4.57
C GLY A 27 -17.23 -7.30 -4.59
N ASP A 28 -16.68 -6.93 -3.43
CA ASP A 28 -15.95 -5.68 -3.19
C ASP A 28 -16.70 -4.42 -3.72
N PRO A 29 -17.86 -4.04 -3.13
CA PRO A 29 -18.63 -2.88 -3.58
C PRO A 29 -17.90 -1.56 -3.28
N ARG A 30 -17.67 -0.72 -4.30
CA ARG A 30 -16.83 0.50 -4.17
C ARG A 30 -17.51 1.83 -4.47
N ALA A 31 -18.64 1.83 -5.17
CA ALA A 31 -19.38 3.05 -5.49
C ALA A 31 -20.88 2.81 -5.49
N ILE A 32 -21.64 3.86 -5.15
CA ILE A 32 -23.09 3.92 -5.26
C ILE A 32 -23.53 5.25 -5.86
N VAL A 33 -24.51 5.22 -6.76
CA VAL A 33 -25.24 6.41 -7.24
C VAL A 33 -26.73 6.16 -7.17
N TRP A 34 -27.50 7.16 -6.72
CA TRP A 34 -28.96 7.08 -6.59
C TRP A 34 -29.65 7.88 -7.70
N SER A 35 -30.85 7.43 -8.11
CA SER A 35 -31.77 8.23 -8.89
C SER A 35 -32.19 9.48 -8.09
N ARG A 36 -32.59 10.54 -8.80
CA ARG A 36 -33.12 11.77 -8.21
C ARG A 36 -34.34 11.51 -7.33
N ALA A 37 -35.16 10.54 -7.70
CA ALA A 37 -36.33 10.13 -6.92
C ALA A 37 -35.96 9.34 -5.66
N GLY A 38 -34.74 8.81 -5.56
CA GLY A 38 -34.28 7.98 -4.44
C GLY A 38 -34.90 6.58 -4.40
N ASP A 39 -35.55 6.17 -5.49
CA ASP A 39 -36.23 4.87 -5.61
C ASP A 39 -35.30 3.75 -6.07
N GLN A 40 -34.18 4.09 -6.71
CA GLN A 40 -33.20 3.15 -7.23
C GLN A 40 -31.76 3.62 -6.97
N GLY A 41 -30.94 2.72 -6.45
CA GLY A 41 -29.49 2.88 -6.33
C GLY A 41 -28.75 1.89 -7.21
N TYR A 42 -27.60 2.29 -7.76
CA TYR A 42 -26.71 1.44 -8.56
C TYR A 42 -25.42 1.26 -7.79
N ILE A 43 -24.98 0.02 -7.56
CA ILE A 43 -23.76 -0.29 -6.79
C ILE A 43 -22.78 -1.02 -7.69
N ALA A 44 -21.55 -0.51 -7.79
CA ALA A 44 -20.46 -1.12 -8.54
C ALA A 44 -19.71 -2.15 -7.66
N GLY A 45 -19.64 -3.40 -8.12
CA GLY A 45 -18.83 -4.46 -7.53
C GLY A 45 -17.48 -4.56 -8.22
N MET A 46 -16.44 -3.99 -7.61
CA MET A 46 -15.10 -3.93 -8.20
C MET A 46 -14.55 -5.35 -8.42
N GLY A 47 -14.75 -6.25 -7.46
CA GLY A 47 -14.24 -7.62 -7.51
C GLY A 47 -15.07 -8.56 -8.39
N SER A 48 -16.34 -8.23 -8.64
CA SER A 48 -17.29 -9.05 -9.41
C SER A 48 -17.57 -8.54 -10.82
N SER A 49 -16.92 -7.45 -11.25
CA SER A 49 -17.07 -6.84 -12.59
C SER A 49 -18.53 -6.64 -13.01
N ASN A 50 -19.37 -6.22 -12.07
CA ASN A 50 -20.80 -6.03 -12.30
C ASN A 50 -21.35 -4.82 -11.53
N VAL A 51 -22.56 -4.40 -11.91
CA VAL A 51 -23.38 -3.44 -11.18
C VAL A 51 -24.66 -4.13 -10.73
N ILE A 52 -25.09 -3.90 -9.49
CA ILE A 52 -26.42 -4.30 -9.01
C ILE A 52 -27.31 -3.06 -8.82
N VAL A 53 -28.62 -3.27 -8.85
CA VAL A 53 -29.61 -2.25 -8.54
C VAL A 53 -30.21 -2.54 -7.17
N VAL A 54 -30.37 -1.53 -6.33
CA VAL A 54 -31.06 -1.59 -5.04
C VAL A 54 -32.28 -0.66 -5.04
N ASP A 55 -33.29 -0.99 -4.26
CA ASP A 55 -34.45 -0.12 -4.02
C ASP A 55 -34.15 0.97 -2.98
N ALA A 56 -35.12 1.85 -2.70
CA ALA A 56 -35.03 2.89 -1.67
C ALA A 56 -34.69 2.36 -0.26
N GLY A 57 -35.01 1.09 0.02
CA GLY A 57 -34.68 0.43 1.27
C GLY A 57 -33.26 -0.15 1.31
N GLY A 58 -32.53 -0.11 0.19
CA GLY A 58 -31.22 -0.73 0.02
C GLY A 58 -31.28 -2.22 -0.33
N ALA A 59 -32.48 -2.79 -0.50
CA ALA A 59 -32.63 -4.19 -0.90
C ALA A 59 -32.38 -4.36 -2.39
N ARG A 60 -31.70 -5.44 -2.76
CA ARG A 60 -31.38 -5.73 -4.16
C ARG A 60 -32.65 -5.92 -4.99
N SER A 61 -32.79 -5.11 -6.04
CA SER A 61 -33.90 -5.11 -6.99
C SER A 61 -33.81 -6.30 -7.96
N GLY A 62 -34.19 -7.47 -7.45
CA GLY A 62 -34.10 -8.77 -8.12
C GLY A 62 -32.81 -9.49 -7.74
N SER A 63 -32.93 -10.61 -7.01
CA SER A 63 -31.79 -11.38 -6.48
C SER A 63 -30.85 -11.93 -7.56
N THR A 64 -31.35 -12.09 -8.79
CA THR A 64 -30.61 -12.57 -9.96
C THR A 64 -30.32 -11.49 -11.01
N ALA A 65 -30.70 -10.23 -10.75
CA ALA A 65 -30.38 -9.14 -11.67
C ALA A 65 -28.97 -8.61 -11.39
N VAL A 66 -28.10 -8.69 -12.40
CA VAL A 66 -26.78 -8.03 -12.46
C VAL A 66 -26.63 -7.37 -13.82
N ILE A 67 -25.82 -6.32 -13.88
CA ILE A 67 -25.41 -5.66 -15.11
C ILE A 67 -23.91 -5.91 -15.26
N PRO A 68 -23.48 -6.85 -16.13
CA PRO A 68 -22.06 -7.05 -16.42
C PRO A 68 -21.47 -5.78 -17.03
N VAL A 69 -20.24 -5.43 -16.63
CA VAL A 69 -19.47 -4.28 -17.13
C VAL A 69 -18.01 -4.69 -17.31
N GLY A 70 -17.11 -3.74 -17.62
CA GLY A 70 -15.66 -4.01 -17.64
C GLY A 70 -15.10 -4.31 -16.23
N ALA A 71 -13.88 -4.82 -16.17
CA ALA A 71 -13.26 -5.24 -14.93
C ALA A 71 -12.90 -4.07 -13.99
N GLY A 72 -13.12 -4.29 -12.70
CA GLY A 72 -12.81 -3.32 -11.64
C GLY A 72 -13.64 -2.04 -11.68
N PRO A 73 -14.99 -2.08 -11.74
CA PRO A 73 -15.81 -0.87 -11.69
C PRO A 73 -15.69 -0.18 -10.32
N ILE A 74 -15.32 1.10 -10.32
CA ILE A 74 -15.10 1.87 -9.07
C ILE A 74 -15.79 3.23 -9.02
N ALA A 75 -16.41 3.68 -10.10
CA ALA A 75 -17.14 4.93 -10.13
C ALA A 75 -18.34 4.85 -11.08
N LEU A 76 -19.38 5.60 -10.73
CA LEU A 76 -20.67 5.61 -11.39
C LEU A 76 -21.14 7.05 -11.62
N ALA A 77 -21.67 7.34 -12.80
CA ALA A 77 -22.34 8.61 -13.10
C ALA A 77 -23.66 8.34 -13.82
N LEU A 78 -24.77 8.79 -13.22
CA LEU A 78 -26.12 8.57 -13.74
C LEU A 78 -26.60 9.80 -14.52
N ASP A 79 -26.94 9.60 -15.79
CA ASP A 79 -27.58 10.57 -16.68
C ASP A 79 -29.02 10.11 -16.98
N GLU A 80 -29.93 10.48 -16.08
CA GLU A 80 -31.34 10.09 -16.14
C GLU A 80 -32.06 10.58 -17.42
N PRO A 81 -31.89 11.84 -17.89
CA PRO A 81 -32.53 12.30 -19.12
C PRO A 81 -32.25 11.42 -20.35
N ARG A 82 -31.08 10.76 -20.39
CA ARG A 82 -30.70 9.85 -21.48
C ARG A 82 -30.86 8.37 -21.14
N ASN A 83 -31.34 8.03 -19.94
CA ASN A 83 -31.36 6.67 -19.40
C ASN A 83 -29.99 5.99 -19.49
N ARG A 84 -28.92 6.70 -19.09
CA ARG A 84 -27.54 6.20 -19.14
C ARG A 84 -26.91 6.15 -17.77
N LEU A 85 -26.23 5.05 -17.48
CA LEU A 85 -25.29 4.94 -16.37
C LEU A 85 -23.90 4.73 -16.97
N TYR A 86 -22.97 5.62 -16.64
CA TYR A 86 -21.56 5.50 -17.01
C TYR A 86 -20.79 4.85 -15.86
N VAL A 87 -20.03 3.81 -16.17
CA VAL A 87 -19.27 3.04 -15.19
C VAL A 87 -17.80 3.08 -15.56
N PHE A 88 -16.96 3.61 -14.68
CA PHE A 88 -15.51 3.60 -14.88
C PHE A 88 -14.90 2.29 -14.34
N ASN A 89 -14.37 1.50 -15.26
CA ASN A 89 -13.78 0.18 -15.02
C ASN A 89 -12.26 0.35 -14.91
N ARG A 90 -11.75 0.46 -13.69
CA ARG A 90 -10.35 0.81 -13.40
C ARG A 90 -9.35 -0.27 -13.79
N PHE A 91 -9.76 -1.53 -13.85
CA PHE A 91 -8.85 -2.63 -14.19
C PHE A 91 -8.66 -2.75 -15.70
N ASP A 92 -9.75 -2.68 -16.46
CA ASP A 92 -9.70 -2.67 -17.93
C ASP A 92 -9.38 -1.29 -18.52
N MET A 93 -9.45 -0.23 -17.70
CA MET A 93 -9.30 1.16 -18.11
C MET A 93 -10.33 1.54 -19.20
N THR A 94 -11.61 1.27 -18.93
CA THR A 94 -12.71 1.53 -19.86
C THR A 94 -13.86 2.30 -19.19
N ILE A 95 -14.72 2.92 -19.98
CA ILE A 95 -16.03 3.42 -19.54
C ILE A 95 -17.12 2.56 -20.18
N SER A 96 -17.84 1.78 -19.37
CA SER A 96 -19.05 1.09 -19.79
C SER A 96 -20.23 2.07 -19.77
N THR A 97 -20.99 2.13 -20.85
CA THR A 97 -22.27 2.84 -20.91
C THR A 97 -23.39 1.83 -20.80
N VAL A 98 -24.21 1.97 -19.76
CA VAL A 98 -25.34 1.09 -19.46
C VAL A 98 -26.64 1.81 -19.76
N ASP A 99 -27.55 1.15 -20.47
CA ASP A 99 -28.93 1.56 -20.57
C ASP A 99 -29.68 1.13 -19.32
N VAL A 100 -30.20 2.11 -18.58
CA VAL A 100 -30.80 1.91 -17.26
C VAL A 100 -32.12 1.14 -17.34
N GLN A 101 -32.89 1.34 -18.41
CA GLN A 101 -34.21 0.72 -18.58
C GLN A 101 -34.09 -0.78 -18.86
N SER A 102 -33.23 -1.16 -19.80
CA SER A 102 -32.97 -2.56 -20.15
C SER A 102 -31.96 -3.24 -19.24
N ARG A 103 -31.24 -2.47 -18.40
CA ARG A 103 -30.17 -2.94 -17.50
C ARG A 103 -29.07 -3.70 -18.24
N LYS A 104 -28.63 -3.14 -19.37
CA LYS A 104 -27.59 -3.74 -20.23
C LYS A 104 -26.53 -2.73 -20.57
N GLU A 105 -25.28 -3.18 -20.64
CA GLU A 105 -24.23 -2.42 -21.30
C GLU A 105 -24.54 -2.31 -22.80
N ILE A 106 -24.52 -1.09 -23.31
CA ILE A 106 -24.81 -0.77 -24.72
C ILE A 106 -23.58 -0.32 -25.50
N SER A 107 -22.53 0.14 -24.81
CA SER A 107 -21.24 0.45 -25.41
C SER A 107 -20.13 0.48 -24.37
N ARG A 108 -18.89 0.35 -24.82
CA ARG A 108 -17.69 0.44 -24.00
C ARG A 108 -16.63 1.28 -24.70
N LEU A 109 -16.12 2.29 -24.00
CA LEU A 109 -15.02 3.13 -24.48
C LEU A 109 -13.72 2.70 -23.80
N THR A 110 -12.70 2.34 -24.59
CA THR A 110 -11.36 2.08 -24.07
C THR A 110 -10.59 3.37 -23.89
N LEU A 111 -9.90 3.51 -22.75
CA LEU A 111 -9.00 4.62 -22.48
C LEU A 111 -7.56 4.11 -22.46
N PHE A 112 -6.61 5.03 -22.53
CA PHE A 112 -5.20 4.73 -22.38
C PHE A 112 -4.89 4.14 -21.00
N ASP A 113 -4.24 2.98 -20.95
CA ASP A 113 -3.85 2.32 -19.70
C ASP A 113 -2.32 2.25 -19.51
N PRO A 114 -1.74 3.21 -18.77
CA PRO A 114 -0.31 3.25 -18.51
C PRO A 114 0.11 2.35 -17.34
N THR A 115 -0.76 1.44 -16.89
CA THR A 115 -0.46 0.52 -15.78
C THR A 115 0.60 -0.51 -16.22
N PRO A 116 1.64 -0.77 -15.40
CA PRO A 116 2.63 -1.82 -15.68
C PRO A 116 2.00 -3.21 -15.89
N ILE A 117 2.64 -4.04 -16.73
CA ILE A 117 2.14 -5.37 -17.11
C ILE A 117 1.96 -6.30 -15.90
N ALA A 118 2.89 -6.31 -14.94
CA ALA A 118 2.79 -7.13 -13.73
C ALA A 118 1.51 -6.83 -12.93
N ILE A 119 1.10 -5.55 -12.88
CA ILE A 119 -0.15 -5.14 -12.22
C ILE A 119 -1.37 -5.56 -13.05
N LYS A 120 -1.37 -5.37 -14.38
CA LYS A 120 -2.45 -5.84 -15.26
C LYS A 120 -2.70 -7.33 -15.10
N THR A 121 -1.64 -8.13 -15.15
CA THR A 121 -1.73 -9.59 -15.15
C THR A 121 -2.07 -10.16 -13.77
N GLY A 122 -1.42 -9.66 -12.71
CA GLY A 122 -1.50 -10.29 -11.38
C GLY A 122 -2.64 -9.81 -10.49
N ARG A 123 -3.16 -8.57 -10.67
CA ARG A 123 -4.16 -8.00 -9.74
C ARG A 123 -5.43 -8.85 -9.62
N LYS A 124 -5.81 -9.58 -10.67
CA LYS A 124 -6.99 -10.47 -10.67
C LYS A 124 -6.92 -11.52 -9.55
N HIS A 125 -5.73 -11.98 -9.17
CA HIS A 125 -5.54 -12.96 -8.09
C HIS A 125 -5.83 -12.39 -6.70
N LEU A 126 -5.71 -11.07 -6.53
CA LEU A 126 -6.09 -10.38 -5.28
C LEU A 126 -7.59 -10.02 -5.26
N TYR A 127 -8.12 -9.51 -6.37
CA TYR A 127 -9.42 -8.82 -6.38
C TYR A 127 -10.60 -9.62 -6.94
N ASP A 128 -10.38 -10.49 -7.94
CA ASP A 128 -11.48 -11.11 -8.69
C ASP A 128 -12.21 -12.16 -7.84
N THR A 129 -13.43 -11.83 -7.43
CA THR A 129 -14.24 -12.68 -6.56
C THR A 129 -14.90 -13.81 -7.33
N HIS A 130 -15.29 -13.61 -8.59
CA HIS A 130 -15.90 -14.64 -9.43
C HIS A 130 -14.89 -15.72 -9.84
N ARG A 131 -13.63 -15.34 -10.00
CA ARG A 131 -12.53 -16.28 -10.29
C ARG A 131 -12.08 -17.06 -9.05
N ASN A 132 -11.90 -16.38 -7.93
CA ASN A 132 -11.13 -16.93 -6.81
C ASN A 132 -11.98 -17.30 -5.58
N SER A 133 -13.30 -17.10 -5.62
CA SER A 133 -14.20 -17.50 -4.52
C SER A 133 -15.33 -18.41 -4.98
N GLY A 134 -15.60 -19.46 -4.21
CA GLY A 134 -16.67 -20.41 -4.48
C GLY A 134 -18.07 -19.78 -4.51
N ASN A 135 -18.27 -18.73 -3.72
CA ASN A 135 -19.52 -17.97 -3.67
C ASN A 135 -19.48 -16.68 -4.50
N GLY A 136 -18.32 -16.26 -5.04
CA GLY A 136 -18.25 -15.11 -5.94
C GLY A 136 -18.32 -13.74 -5.27
N HIS A 137 -18.32 -13.70 -3.93
CA HIS A 137 -18.57 -12.49 -3.14
C HIS A 137 -17.36 -11.94 -2.36
N VAL A 138 -16.32 -12.77 -2.18
CA VAL A 138 -15.15 -12.48 -1.34
C VAL A 138 -13.88 -12.78 -2.14
N SER A 139 -12.78 -12.09 -1.83
CA SER A 139 -11.45 -12.41 -2.34
C SER A 139 -10.42 -12.08 -1.25
N CYS A 140 -9.13 -12.29 -1.54
CA CYS A 140 -8.06 -11.85 -0.64
C CYS A 140 -8.19 -10.33 -0.32
N ALA A 141 -8.66 -9.52 -1.29
CA ALA A 141 -8.89 -8.08 -1.10
C ALA A 141 -10.00 -7.74 -0.09
N SER A 142 -10.89 -8.68 0.24
CA SER A 142 -11.97 -8.42 1.21
C SER A 142 -11.43 -8.20 2.62
N CYS A 143 -10.35 -8.90 3.00
CA CYS A 143 -9.64 -8.67 4.26
C CYS A 143 -8.42 -7.76 4.04
N HIS A 144 -7.69 -7.97 2.95
CA HIS A 144 -6.56 -7.12 2.55
C HIS A 144 -7.02 -5.97 1.65
N VAL A 145 -7.89 -5.09 2.17
CA VAL A 145 -8.51 -4.00 1.41
C VAL A 145 -7.45 -3.13 0.74
N ASP A 146 -7.44 -3.09 -0.59
CA ASP A 146 -6.41 -2.43 -1.41
C ASP A 146 -4.98 -2.88 -1.07
N ALA A 147 -4.81 -4.18 -0.80
CA ALA A 147 -3.59 -4.82 -0.29
C ALA A 147 -3.14 -4.35 1.09
N ARG A 148 -4.01 -3.65 1.82
CA ARG A 148 -3.78 -3.17 3.18
C ARG A 148 -4.41 -4.13 4.18
N MET A 149 -5.26 -3.62 5.05
CA MET A 149 -5.86 -4.31 6.19
C MET A 149 -7.26 -3.75 6.38
N ASP A 150 -8.17 -4.61 6.82
CA ASP A 150 -9.55 -4.30 7.19
C ASP A 150 -9.69 -3.80 8.64
N HIS A 151 -8.60 -3.83 9.41
CA HIS A 151 -8.55 -3.48 10.83
C HIS A 151 -9.44 -4.38 11.70
N LEU A 152 -9.63 -5.64 11.28
CA LEU A 152 -10.35 -6.66 12.04
C LEU A 152 -9.39 -7.76 12.49
N ALA A 153 -9.78 -8.48 13.54
CA ALA A 153 -9.17 -9.75 13.90
C ALA A 153 -10.06 -10.91 13.47
N TRP A 154 -9.43 -11.95 12.92
CA TRP A 154 -10.09 -13.14 12.42
C TRP A 154 -9.52 -14.38 13.11
N ASP A 155 -10.38 -15.32 13.45
CA ASP A 155 -9.95 -16.67 13.88
C ASP A 155 -10.10 -17.63 12.69
N LEU A 156 -9.03 -17.74 11.91
CA LEU A 156 -8.96 -18.57 10.69
C LEU A 156 -8.09 -19.81 10.91
N GLY A 157 -8.31 -20.49 12.04
CA GLY A 157 -7.69 -21.77 12.34
C GLY A 157 -8.18 -22.91 11.44
N ASP A 158 -7.31 -23.87 11.19
CA ASP A 158 -7.69 -25.15 10.61
C ASP A 158 -7.84 -26.19 11.73
N PRO A 159 -9.07 -26.53 12.16
CA PRO A 159 -9.25 -27.51 13.24
C PRO A 159 -8.86 -28.94 12.83
N ALA A 160 -8.67 -29.21 11.53
CA ALA A 160 -8.25 -30.51 11.02
C ALA A 160 -6.75 -30.57 10.70
N GLY A 161 -6.01 -29.47 10.88
CA GLY A 161 -4.58 -29.42 10.63
C GLY A 161 -3.77 -30.15 11.72
N GLU A 162 -2.50 -30.35 11.44
CA GLU A 162 -1.51 -30.91 12.37
C GLU A 162 -0.58 -29.80 12.89
N VAL A 163 0.07 -30.04 14.03
CA VAL A 163 1.09 -29.11 14.55
C VAL A 163 2.36 -29.24 13.72
N GLU A 164 2.82 -28.15 13.13
CA GLU A 164 4.07 -28.11 12.34
C GLU A 164 5.26 -27.66 13.22
N PRO A 165 6.43 -28.30 13.13
CA PRO A 165 7.61 -27.84 13.88
C PRO A 165 8.13 -26.49 13.34
N PRO A 166 8.74 -25.65 14.17
CA PRO A 166 9.36 -24.39 13.72
C PRO A 166 10.76 -24.60 13.11
N GLU A 167 11.13 -25.85 12.83
CA GLU A 167 12.43 -26.25 12.29
C GLU A 167 12.65 -25.64 10.89
N GLY A 168 13.90 -25.31 10.58
CA GLY A 168 14.26 -24.61 9.35
C GLY A 168 14.02 -23.09 9.37
N GLY A 169 13.34 -22.56 10.40
CA GLY A 169 13.19 -21.12 10.62
C GLY A 169 14.43 -20.47 11.21
N ASN A 170 14.55 -19.14 11.04
CA ASN A 170 15.60 -18.34 11.68
C ASN A 170 15.29 -18.09 13.16
N LEU A 171 15.48 -19.11 14.00
CA LEU A 171 15.09 -19.08 15.41
C LEU A 171 16.05 -18.23 16.26
N GLY A 172 15.64 -16.99 16.54
CA GLY A 172 16.38 -16.03 17.36
C GLY A 172 17.69 -15.53 16.75
N ALA A 173 17.90 -15.69 15.43
CA ALA A 173 19.07 -15.22 14.68
C ALA A 173 20.43 -15.66 15.26
N ASN A 174 20.44 -16.76 16.00
CA ASN A 174 21.57 -17.20 16.83
C ASN A 174 22.11 -16.13 17.81
N MET A 175 21.36 -15.06 18.03
CA MET A 175 21.71 -13.93 18.89
C MET A 175 21.03 -14.07 20.26
N LEU A 176 19.80 -14.60 20.29
CA LEU A 176 19.00 -14.69 21.50
C LEU A 176 19.28 -15.99 22.29
N PRO A 177 19.31 -15.93 23.63
CA PRO A 177 19.57 -17.09 24.47
C PRO A 177 18.36 -18.04 24.58
N ASN A 178 17.14 -17.57 24.28
CA ASN A 178 15.96 -18.44 24.29
C ASN A 178 15.96 -19.34 23.05
N LYS A 179 15.97 -20.66 23.28
CA LYS A 179 15.92 -21.69 22.23
C LYS A 179 14.62 -22.52 22.28
N ASN A 180 13.69 -22.19 23.17
CA ASN A 180 12.42 -22.90 23.30
C ASN A 180 11.36 -22.24 22.40
N PHE A 181 11.14 -22.83 21.23
CA PHE A 181 10.15 -22.40 20.24
C PHE A 181 9.06 -23.47 20.14
N GLU A 182 7.81 -23.09 20.38
CA GLU A 182 6.69 -24.01 20.18
C GLU A 182 6.40 -24.20 18.69
N GLY A 183 5.86 -25.38 18.35
CA GLY A 183 5.33 -25.66 17.02
C GLY A 183 4.15 -24.78 16.65
N PHE A 184 3.91 -24.65 15.35
CA PHE A 184 2.79 -23.91 14.80
C PHE A 184 1.52 -24.73 14.92
N HIS A 185 0.71 -24.40 15.94
CA HIS A 185 -0.59 -24.99 16.10
C HIS A 185 -1.54 -24.56 14.95
N PRO A 186 -2.34 -25.48 14.39
CA PRO A 186 -3.18 -25.20 13.22
C PRO A 186 -4.39 -24.30 13.57
N MET A 187 -4.88 -24.38 14.82
CA MET A 187 -5.76 -23.35 15.38
C MET A 187 -4.94 -22.12 15.76
N LYS A 188 -5.30 -20.97 15.17
CA LYS A 188 -4.50 -19.74 15.26
C LYS A 188 -4.91 -18.80 16.38
N GLY A 189 -6.18 -18.85 16.77
CA GLY A 189 -6.79 -17.79 17.54
C GLY A 189 -6.94 -16.50 16.73
N PRO A 190 -7.46 -15.43 17.36
CA PRO A 190 -7.68 -14.16 16.70
C PRO A 190 -6.38 -13.53 16.19
N MET A 191 -6.33 -13.23 14.90
CA MET A 191 -5.20 -12.60 14.23
C MET A 191 -5.70 -11.43 13.38
N THR A 192 -5.12 -10.25 13.58
CA THR A 192 -5.39 -9.05 12.80
C THR A 192 -4.80 -9.18 11.41
N THR A 193 -5.51 -8.68 10.41
CA THR A 193 -5.05 -8.72 9.02
C THR A 193 -3.74 -7.94 8.85
N GLN A 194 -2.72 -8.58 8.27
CA GLN A 194 -1.46 -7.92 7.93
C GLN A 194 -1.53 -7.31 6.53
N THR A 195 -0.79 -6.22 6.29
CA THR A 195 -0.70 -5.63 4.95
C THR A 195 0.13 -6.50 4.01
N LEU A 196 -0.26 -6.51 2.73
CA LEU A 196 0.51 -7.11 1.63
C LEU A 196 1.44 -6.09 0.96
N GLN A 197 1.49 -4.83 1.41
CA GLN A 197 2.43 -3.83 0.91
C GLN A 197 3.86 -4.20 1.32
N ASP A 198 4.76 -4.20 0.36
CA ASP A 198 6.16 -4.64 0.49
C ASP A 198 6.30 -5.95 1.25
N ILE A 199 5.45 -6.93 0.92
CA ILE A 199 5.46 -8.23 1.60
C ILE A 199 6.52 -9.16 1.03
N ILE A 200 6.82 -9.06 -0.27
CA ILE A 200 7.78 -9.93 -0.96
C ILE A 200 9.21 -9.53 -0.59
N GLY A 201 10.05 -10.50 -0.20
CA GLY A 201 11.37 -10.24 0.38
C GLY A 201 11.33 -9.97 1.90
N GLN A 202 10.13 -10.01 2.50
CA GLN A 202 9.93 -9.91 3.94
C GLN A 202 9.40 -11.22 4.52
N GLU A 203 9.81 -12.36 3.99
CA GLU A 203 9.42 -13.68 4.47
C GLU A 203 10.15 -14.08 5.78
N PRO A 204 9.58 -14.98 6.60
CA PRO A 204 8.30 -15.67 6.41
C PRO A 204 7.09 -14.76 6.65
N HIS A 205 5.90 -15.24 6.32
CA HIS A 205 4.64 -14.51 6.44
C HIS A 205 3.76 -15.05 7.58
N HIS A 206 2.60 -14.39 7.80
CA HIS A 206 1.79 -14.43 9.02
C HIS A 206 2.50 -13.88 10.26
N TRP A 207 1.70 -13.55 11.28
CA TRP A 207 2.19 -13.18 12.61
C TRP A 207 3.10 -14.22 13.23
N ARG A 208 2.87 -15.50 12.95
CA ARG A 208 3.68 -16.60 13.49
C ARG A 208 4.95 -16.89 12.70
N GLY A 209 5.03 -16.46 11.44
CA GLY A 209 6.10 -16.88 10.54
C GLY A 209 5.95 -18.32 10.05
N ASP A 210 4.73 -18.87 10.05
CA ASP A 210 4.43 -20.27 9.68
C ASP A 210 4.19 -20.46 8.16
N ARG A 211 4.53 -19.45 7.36
CA ARG A 211 4.42 -19.49 5.90
C ARG A 211 5.73 -19.02 5.30
N SER A 212 6.49 -19.92 4.68
CA SER A 212 7.81 -19.63 4.13
C SER A 212 7.79 -18.53 3.07
N GLY A 213 6.72 -18.45 2.26
CA GLY A 213 6.53 -17.40 1.26
C GLY A 213 5.08 -17.28 0.83
N ILE A 214 4.80 -16.44 -0.17
CA ILE A 214 3.44 -16.23 -0.68
C ILE A 214 2.86 -17.51 -1.30
N GLU A 215 3.70 -18.39 -1.81
CA GLU A 215 3.38 -19.69 -2.37
C GLU A 215 2.68 -20.60 -1.36
N ALA A 216 3.05 -20.48 -0.07
CA ALA A 216 2.44 -21.25 1.02
C ALA A 216 0.98 -20.86 1.30
N PHE A 217 0.47 -19.79 0.67
CA PHE A 217 -0.95 -19.39 0.73
C PHE A 217 -1.80 -19.99 -0.39
N ASN A 218 -1.21 -20.73 -1.34
CA ASN A 218 -1.97 -21.25 -2.49
C ASN A 218 -3.16 -22.14 -2.06
N GLY A 219 -2.98 -22.94 -1.00
CA GLY A 219 -4.06 -23.74 -0.41
C GLY A 219 -5.26 -22.92 0.07
N ALA A 220 -5.05 -21.66 0.49
CA ALA A 220 -6.11 -20.79 1.00
C ALA A 220 -7.12 -20.37 -0.08
N PHE A 221 -6.74 -20.36 -1.37
CA PHE A 221 -7.70 -20.15 -2.44
C PHE A 221 -8.81 -21.20 -2.40
N GLN A 222 -8.48 -22.45 -2.11
CA GLN A 222 -9.48 -23.51 -1.94
C GLN A 222 -10.11 -23.50 -0.54
N SER A 223 -9.27 -23.60 0.50
CA SER A 223 -9.77 -23.88 1.86
C SER A 223 -10.49 -22.69 2.49
N LEU A 224 -10.08 -21.46 2.17
CA LEU A 224 -10.67 -20.24 2.73
C LEU A 224 -11.65 -19.58 1.77
N LEU A 225 -11.29 -19.42 0.49
CA LEU A 225 -12.15 -18.73 -0.48
C LEU A 225 -13.16 -19.66 -1.18
N GLY A 226 -12.99 -20.97 -1.07
CA GLY A 226 -13.87 -21.95 -1.72
C GLY A 226 -13.62 -22.10 -3.23
N ASN A 227 -12.43 -21.73 -3.72
CA ASN A 227 -12.10 -21.92 -5.14
C ASN A 227 -12.09 -23.41 -5.51
N GLU A 228 -12.41 -23.73 -6.76
CA GLU A 228 -12.46 -25.11 -7.27
C GLU A 228 -11.07 -25.76 -7.31
N ARG A 229 -10.03 -24.95 -7.55
CA ARG A 229 -8.63 -25.38 -7.57
C ARG A 229 -7.70 -24.36 -6.91
N GLN A 230 -6.53 -24.83 -6.50
CA GLN A 230 -5.39 -23.95 -6.23
C GLN A 230 -4.93 -23.26 -7.53
N LEU A 231 -4.26 -22.13 -7.40
CA LEU A 231 -3.61 -21.46 -8.52
C LEU A 231 -2.46 -22.33 -9.06
N THR A 232 -2.22 -22.26 -10.37
CA THR A 232 -1.04 -22.88 -10.99
C THR A 232 0.23 -22.14 -10.59
N MET A 233 1.41 -22.73 -10.83
CA MET A 233 2.68 -22.05 -10.58
C MET A 233 2.79 -20.71 -11.32
N THR A 234 2.33 -20.65 -12.57
CA THR A 234 2.30 -19.41 -13.36
C THR A 234 1.39 -18.37 -12.72
N GLU A 235 0.18 -18.75 -12.29
CA GLU A 235 -0.75 -17.83 -11.63
C GLU A 235 -0.21 -17.33 -10.29
N MET A 236 0.46 -18.18 -9.51
CA MET A 236 1.13 -17.76 -8.28
C MET A 236 2.29 -16.80 -8.56
N GLN A 237 3.06 -17.02 -9.62
CA GLN A 237 4.10 -16.08 -10.05
C GLN A 237 3.50 -14.73 -10.47
N GLU A 238 2.43 -14.73 -11.26
CA GLU A 238 1.70 -13.50 -11.61
C GLU A 238 1.24 -12.73 -10.36
N PHE A 239 0.73 -13.45 -9.35
CA PHE A 239 0.31 -12.85 -8.10
C PHE A 239 1.49 -12.26 -7.32
N LYS A 240 2.59 -13.00 -7.20
CA LYS A 240 3.84 -12.55 -6.58
C LYS A 240 4.40 -11.29 -7.26
N ASP A 241 4.47 -11.29 -8.58
CA ASP A 241 4.97 -10.16 -9.36
C ASP A 241 4.10 -8.91 -9.18
N PHE A 242 2.78 -9.08 -9.05
CA PHE A 242 1.90 -7.98 -8.67
C PHE A 242 2.20 -7.47 -7.25
N LEU A 243 2.34 -8.35 -6.25
CA LEU A 243 2.64 -7.95 -4.88
C LEU A 243 3.99 -7.22 -4.75
N LYS A 244 5.01 -7.62 -5.55
CA LYS A 244 6.31 -6.91 -5.65
C LYS A 244 6.20 -5.44 -6.08
N THR A 245 5.05 -5.03 -6.65
CA THR A 245 4.83 -3.64 -7.08
C THR A 245 4.18 -2.75 -6.01
N LEU A 246 3.88 -3.30 -4.82
CA LEU A 246 3.09 -2.62 -3.81
C LEU A 246 3.97 -1.91 -2.77
N TYR A 247 4.11 -0.60 -2.92
CA TYR A 247 4.92 0.21 -2.02
C TYR A 247 4.12 0.69 -0.82
N PHE A 248 4.80 0.96 0.29
CA PHE A 248 4.24 1.78 1.36
C PHE A 248 4.06 3.22 0.88
N PRO A 249 2.93 3.90 1.19
CA PRO A 249 2.72 5.28 0.77
C PRO A 249 3.66 6.23 1.54
N PRO A 250 3.79 7.49 1.07
CA PRO A 250 4.52 8.53 1.81
C PRO A 250 4.02 8.63 3.25
N ASN A 251 4.94 8.66 4.21
CA ASN A 251 4.60 8.73 5.62
C ASN A 251 4.24 10.19 6.01
N PRO A 252 3.01 10.48 6.45
CA PRO A 252 2.59 11.85 6.79
C PRO A 252 3.25 12.40 8.06
N TYR A 253 3.96 11.57 8.84
CA TYR A 253 4.67 11.97 10.05
C TYR A 253 6.18 12.20 9.82
N ARG A 254 6.64 12.12 8.56
CA ARG A 254 7.99 12.52 8.16
C ARG A 254 8.01 13.98 7.69
N ASN A 255 9.15 14.64 7.83
CA ASN A 255 9.38 15.88 7.10
C ASN A 255 9.42 15.59 5.60
N LEU A 256 9.19 16.60 4.76
CA LEU A 256 9.22 16.43 3.30
C LEU A 256 10.58 15.91 2.80
N ASP A 257 11.68 16.29 3.46
CA ASP A 257 13.02 15.76 3.19
C ASP A 257 13.27 14.34 3.74
N ASN A 258 12.20 13.63 4.10
CA ASN A 258 12.19 12.31 4.73
C ASN A 258 12.86 12.23 6.10
N SER A 259 13.35 13.34 6.65
CA SER A 259 13.97 13.36 7.97
C SER A 259 12.94 13.19 9.10
N LEU A 260 13.39 12.67 10.24
CA LEU A 260 12.55 12.53 11.43
C LEU A 260 12.24 13.89 12.07
N PRO A 261 10.97 14.20 12.39
CA PRO A 261 10.60 15.45 13.06
C PRO A 261 11.14 15.50 14.50
N THR A 262 11.52 16.71 14.94
CA THR A 262 12.01 16.95 16.31
C THR A 262 10.94 17.47 17.26
N ASN A 263 9.79 17.87 16.73
CA ASN A 263 8.61 18.28 17.48
C ASN A 263 7.35 17.86 16.70
N LEU A 264 6.70 16.80 17.15
CA LEU A 264 5.53 16.21 16.51
C LEU A 264 4.35 16.22 17.49
N PRO A 265 3.28 16.99 17.20
CA PRO A 265 2.03 16.89 17.94
C PRO A 265 1.45 15.48 17.84
N LEU A 266 0.92 14.96 18.96
CA LEU A 266 0.37 13.59 19.06
C LEU A 266 -1.14 13.60 19.36
N PRO A 267 -1.99 14.18 18.49
CA PRO A 267 -3.44 14.16 18.71
C PRO A 267 -3.95 12.73 18.73
N GLY A 268 -4.86 12.43 19.66
CA GLY A 268 -5.40 11.08 19.82
C GLY A 268 -4.52 10.11 20.61
N HIS A 269 -3.35 10.56 21.09
CA HIS A 269 -2.48 9.79 21.98
C HIS A 269 -2.47 10.36 23.40
N TYR A 270 -2.62 9.50 24.39
CA TYR A 270 -2.89 9.91 25.76
C TYR A 270 -1.91 9.29 26.76
N ARG A 271 -1.70 9.95 27.89
CA ARG A 271 -0.90 9.42 28.99
C ARG A 271 -1.57 8.17 29.54
N THR A 272 -0.77 7.14 29.77
CA THR A 272 -1.28 5.83 30.21
C THR A 272 -1.66 5.81 31.69
N GLY A 273 -1.18 6.78 32.48
CA GLY A 273 -1.25 6.76 33.95
C GLY A 273 0.05 6.34 34.63
N LEU A 274 1.08 5.96 33.87
CA LEU A 274 2.35 5.46 34.43
C LEU A 274 3.18 6.56 35.11
N PHE A 275 3.16 7.79 34.58
CA PHE A 275 3.91 8.93 35.11
C PHE A 275 2.98 10.09 35.43
N GLY A 276 2.27 10.61 34.42
CA GLY A 276 1.21 11.60 34.57
C GLY A 276 -0.18 10.99 34.72
N ARG A 277 -1.19 11.85 34.84
CA ARG A 277 -2.60 11.43 34.97
C ARG A 277 -3.09 10.75 33.69
N ALA A 278 -3.69 9.58 33.83
CA ALA A 278 -4.24 8.81 32.71
C ALA A 278 -5.32 9.60 31.94
N GLY A 279 -5.32 9.46 30.61
CA GLY A 279 -6.30 10.08 29.72
C GLY A 279 -6.03 11.55 29.36
N GLU A 280 -5.03 12.19 29.95
CA GLU A 280 -4.53 13.50 29.48
C GLU A 280 -3.72 13.35 28.19
N PRO A 281 -3.67 14.36 27.30
CA PRO A 281 -2.84 14.30 26.10
C PRO A 281 -1.35 14.05 26.41
N LEU A 282 -0.70 13.25 25.57
CA LEU A 282 0.76 13.18 25.57
C LEU A 282 1.36 14.52 25.13
N PRO A 283 2.55 14.91 25.63
CA PRO A 283 3.27 16.05 25.08
C PRO A 283 3.71 15.78 23.64
N ASP A 284 4.12 16.82 22.92
CA ASP A 284 4.74 16.68 21.60
C ASP A 284 5.96 15.74 21.68
N GLY A 285 6.08 14.84 20.72
CA GLY A 285 7.17 13.88 20.64
C GLY A 285 8.32 14.35 19.74
N ASN A 286 9.53 13.90 20.05
CA ASN A 286 10.70 14.08 19.20
C ASN A 286 11.12 12.72 18.62
N ALA A 287 10.87 12.49 17.33
CA ALA A 287 11.11 11.20 16.68
C ALA A 287 12.60 10.85 16.59
N ARG A 288 13.52 11.83 16.51
CA ARG A 288 14.97 11.58 16.57
C ARG A 288 15.40 11.06 17.93
N LYS A 289 14.85 11.61 19.02
CA LYS A 289 15.05 11.07 20.37
C LYS A 289 14.39 9.70 20.52
N GLY A 290 13.25 9.47 19.86
CA GLY A 290 12.59 8.16 19.78
C GLY A 290 13.48 7.09 19.12
N LEU A 291 14.11 7.41 17.99
CA LEU A 291 15.10 6.53 17.35
C LEU A 291 16.26 6.20 18.30
N ALA A 292 16.79 7.19 19.02
CA ALA A 292 17.83 6.93 20.02
C ALA A 292 17.36 6.00 21.16
N LEU A 293 16.12 6.17 21.63
CA LEU A 293 15.51 5.27 22.63
C LEU A 293 15.31 3.85 22.07
N PHE A 294 15.03 3.72 20.78
CA PHE A 294 14.80 2.46 20.09
C PHE A 294 16.09 1.66 19.89
N SER A 295 17.18 2.35 19.55
CA SER A 295 18.44 1.71 19.21
C SER A 295 19.36 1.50 20.41
N LEU A 296 19.33 2.33 21.46
CA LEU A 296 20.31 2.25 22.53
C LEU A 296 19.88 1.32 23.69
N PRO A 297 20.79 0.48 24.24
CA PRO A 297 20.51 -0.32 25.43
C PRO A 297 20.05 0.54 26.61
N ARG A 298 19.17 -0.01 27.46
CA ARG A 298 18.64 0.68 28.64
C ARG A 298 19.06 -0.05 29.92
N ARG A 299 19.14 0.67 31.05
CA ARG A 299 19.64 0.13 32.34
C ARG A 299 19.04 -1.24 32.74
N HIS A 300 17.77 -1.50 32.40
CA HIS A 300 17.08 -2.75 32.73
C HIS A 300 16.81 -3.66 31.52
N SER A 301 17.03 -3.18 30.28
CA SER A 301 16.95 -3.98 29.05
C SER A 301 18.28 -3.90 28.32
N ARG A 302 19.10 -4.94 28.45
CA ARG A 302 20.42 -5.03 27.79
C ARG A 302 20.32 -5.19 26.27
N ILE A 303 19.14 -5.55 25.77
CA ILE A 303 18.85 -5.73 24.35
C ILE A 303 17.97 -4.54 23.89
N PRO A 304 18.45 -3.67 22.97
CA PRO A 304 17.65 -2.60 22.40
C PRO A 304 16.60 -3.14 21.42
N CYS A 305 15.58 -2.32 21.10
CA CYS A 305 14.51 -2.72 20.19
C CYS A 305 15.04 -3.09 18.81
N VAL A 306 16.05 -2.36 18.33
CA VAL A 306 16.67 -2.58 17.00
C VAL A 306 17.32 -3.95 16.85
N SER A 307 17.71 -4.62 17.95
CA SER A 307 18.26 -5.97 17.89
C SER A 307 17.26 -7.00 17.38
N CYS A 308 15.96 -6.75 17.59
CA CYS A 308 14.90 -7.58 17.00
C CYS A 308 14.27 -6.89 15.79
N HIS A 309 13.88 -5.63 15.96
CA HIS A 309 13.19 -4.83 14.95
C HIS A 309 14.20 -4.00 14.16
N THR A 310 14.84 -4.63 13.18
CA THR A 310 15.93 -4.03 12.39
C THR A 310 15.46 -2.87 11.52
N LEU A 311 16.35 -1.93 11.22
CA LEU A 311 16.06 -0.83 10.29
C LEU A 311 16.36 -1.27 8.84
N PRO A 312 15.60 -0.79 7.84
CA PRO A 312 14.55 0.24 7.92
C PRO A 312 13.11 -0.29 8.08
N THR A 313 12.86 -1.60 8.02
CA THR A 313 11.49 -2.15 7.97
C THR A 313 10.86 -2.39 9.35
N GLY A 314 11.70 -2.51 10.38
CA GLY A 314 11.31 -2.93 11.72
C GLY A 314 11.08 -4.44 11.82
N SER A 315 11.31 -5.20 10.74
CA SER A 315 11.20 -6.66 10.74
C SER A 315 12.44 -7.31 11.38
N GLY A 316 12.35 -8.62 11.65
CA GLY A 316 13.52 -9.42 12.01
C GLY A 316 14.56 -9.47 10.89
N THR A 317 15.83 -9.67 11.27
CA THR A 317 16.93 -9.89 10.30
C THR A 317 16.78 -11.24 9.60
N ASP A 318 17.17 -11.32 8.34
CA ASP A 318 17.38 -12.56 7.60
C ASP A 318 18.82 -13.09 7.69
N HIS A 319 19.61 -12.57 8.63
CA HIS A 319 20.95 -13.04 8.95
C HIS A 319 20.96 -13.86 10.24
N ILE A 320 22.06 -14.59 10.44
CA ILE A 320 22.41 -15.22 11.72
C ILE A 320 23.71 -14.63 12.26
N TRP A 321 23.82 -14.54 13.58
CA TRP A 321 25.04 -14.12 14.25
C TRP A 321 26.01 -15.29 14.33
N ASP A 322 27.21 -15.11 13.78
CA ASP A 322 28.35 -15.99 13.99
C ASP A 322 29.20 -15.45 15.14
N GLY A 323 29.14 -16.13 16.28
CA GLY A 323 29.88 -15.77 17.48
C GLY A 323 31.37 -16.05 17.41
N GLU A 324 31.86 -16.84 16.45
CA GLU A 324 33.28 -17.12 16.28
C GLU A 324 33.96 -16.01 15.46
N THR A 325 33.34 -15.59 14.37
CA THR A 325 33.86 -14.51 13.51
C THR A 325 33.40 -13.12 13.94
N GLU A 326 32.45 -13.04 14.88
CA GLU A 326 31.76 -11.82 15.28
C GLU A 326 31.14 -11.08 14.09
N THR A 327 30.48 -11.81 13.19
CA THR A 327 29.84 -11.25 11.99
C THR A 327 28.40 -11.70 11.81
N TRP A 328 27.64 -10.94 11.03
CA TRP A 328 26.33 -11.34 10.54
C TRP A 328 26.47 -12.06 9.21
N VAL A 329 25.99 -13.30 9.15
CA VAL A 329 26.02 -14.13 7.94
C VAL A 329 24.61 -14.19 7.35
N PRO A 330 24.40 -13.79 6.08
CA PRO A 330 23.09 -13.87 5.45
C PRO A 330 22.66 -15.33 5.29
N LEU A 331 21.38 -15.61 5.55
CA LEU A 331 20.79 -16.90 5.19
C LEU A 331 20.57 -16.97 3.68
N SER A 332 20.70 -18.17 3.11
CA SER A 332 20.30 -18.40 1.72
C SER A 332 18.79 -18.23 1.58
N VAL A 333 18.38 -17.65 0.45
CA VAL A 333 16.96 -17.60 0.06
C VAL A 333 16.45 -19.00 -0.25
N GLY A 334 15.15 -19.20 -0.08
CA GLY A 334 14.47 -20.46 -0.41
C GLY A 334 14.26 -20.66 -1.92
N PRO A 335 13.64 -21.79 -2.32
CA PRO A 335 13.46 -22.18 -3.73
C PRO A 335 12.59 -21.22 -4.56
N PHE A 336 11.82 -20.34 -3.92
CA PHE A 336 11.02 -19.32 -4.57
C PHE A 336 11.56 -17.90 -4.30
N ASP A 337 12.84 -17.75 -3.98
CA ASP A 337 13.47 -16.49 -3.56
C ASP A 337 12.91 -15.91 -2.25
N GLU A 338 12.31 -16.73 -1.39
CA GLU A 338 11.85 -16.30 -0.07
C GLU A 338 13.00 -16.06 0.91
N HIS A 339 12.89 -15.01 1.71
CA HIS A 339 13.82 -14.74 2.82
C HIS A 339 13.44 -15.46 4.12
N HIS A 340 14.35 -15.48 5.08
CA HIS A 340 14.16 -16.19 6.36
C HIS A 340 14.36 -15.24 7.54
N GLN A 341 13.46 -14.26 7.70
CA GLN A 341 13.50 -13.30 8.79
C GLN A 341 13.36 -13.98 10.16
N MET A 342 14.02 -13.38 11.15
CA MET A 342 14.09 -13.89 12.51
C MET A 342 12.71 -14.09 13.15
N LEU A 343 12.56 -15.26 13.77
CA LEU A 343 11.45 -15.62 14.65
C LEU A 343 11.88 -15.48 16.11
N VAL A 344 10.91 -15.16 16.98
CA VAL A 344 11.08 -15.02 18.43
C VAL A 344 10.04 -15.85 19.15
N ALA A 345 10.43 -16.43 20.28
CA ALA A 345 9.53 -17.03 21.24
C ALA A 345 9.56 -16.21 22.53
N LEU A 346 8.42 -15.64 22.91
CA LEU A 346 8.30 -14.79 24.08
C LEU A 346 7.51 -15.53 25.16
N LYS A 347 8.05 -15.58 26.37
CA LYS A 347 7.40 -16.19 27.54
C LYS A 347 6.01 -15.61 27.85
N ARG A 348 5.74 -14.36 27.45
CA ARG A 348 4.42 -13.71 27.59
C ARG A 348 3.33 -14.35 26.74
N PHE A 349 3.72 -15.07 25.69
CA PHE A 349 2.84 -15.83 24.80
C PHE A 349 3.10 -17.32 24.93
N ASP A 350 3.43 -17.80 26.14
CA ASP A 350 3.72 -19.20 26.45
C ASP A 350 4.84 -19.84 25.62
N ASN A 351 5.75 -19.03 25.06
CA ASN A 351 6.79 -19.43 24.10
C ASN A 351 6.27 -19.83 22.71
N ALA A 352 5.04 -19.43 22.37
CA ALA A 352 4.55 -19.46 21.00
C ALA A 352 5.52 -18.74 20.07
N THR A 353 5.77 -19.35 18.91
CA THR A 353 6.67 -18.84 17.89
C THR A 353 5.98 -17.71 17.11
N PHE A 354 6.62 -16.54 17.09
CA PHE A 354 6.17 -15.37 16.36
C PHE A 354 7.25 -14.82 15.45
N LYS A 355 6.82 -14.31 14.31
CA LYS A 355 7.65 -13.44 13.49
C LYS A 355 7.88 -12.12 14.21
N VAL A 356 9.09 -11.58 14.12
CA VAL A 356 9.31 -10.17 14.48
C VAL A 356 8.62 -9.28 13.45
N ALA A 357 7.48 -8.72 13.85
CA ALA A 357 6.63 -7.94 12.97
C ALA A 357 7.30 -6.63 12.55
N GLN A 358 7.12 -6.25 11.28
CA GLN A 358 7.49 -4.92 10.79
C GLN A 358 6.81 -3.80 11.58
N LEU A 359 7.45 -2.63 11.62
CA LEU A 359 6.94 -1.46 12.35
C LEU A 359 6.43 -0.35 11.41
N ARG A 360 6.40 -0.61 10.10
CA ARG A 360 5.89 0.32 9.10
C ARG A 360 4.37 0.46 9.17
N ASN A 361 3.88 1.64 8.79
CA ASN A 361 2.46 2.02 8.86
C ASN A 361 1.78 1.84 10.23
N LEU A 362 2.51 1.80 11.35
CA LEU A 362 1.88 1.75 12.68
C LEU A 362 0.92 2.92 12.90
N HIS A 363 1.17 4.08 12.29
CA HIS A 363 0.25 5.21 12.32
C HIS A 363 -1.14 4.92 11.75
N LYS A 364 -1.28 3.93 10.85
CA LYS A 364 -2.58 3.47 10.32
C LYS A 364 -3.30 2.51 11.27
N LYS A 365 -2.64 1.98 12.29
CA LYS A 365 -3.20 1.07 13.32
C LYS A 365 -3.54 1.79 14.62
N THR A 366 -3.72 3.11 14.57
CA THR A 366 -4.07 3.94 15.73
C THR A 366 -5.55 4.30 15.72
N GLY A 367 -6.08 4.81 16.83
CA GLY A 367 -7.47 5.26 16.94
C GLY A 367 -8.35 4.42 17.87
N PHE A 368 -7.86 3.27 18.34
CA PHE A 368 -8.47 2.54 19.44
C PHE A 368 -7.89 3.03 20.78
N SER A 369 -8.74 3.33 21.75
CA SER A 369 -8.30 3.68 23.11
C SER A 369 -9.36 3.31 24.13
N LEU A 370 -9.00 2.43 25.07
CA LEU A 370 -9.82 2.06 26.21
C LEU A 370 -9.85 3.13 27.31
N GLN A 371 -9.09 4.21 27.18
CA GLN A 371 -9.12 5.34 28.11
C GLN A 371 -10.08 6.45 27.66
N GLN A 372 -10.59 6.37 26.42
CA GLN A 372 -11.47 7.37 25.83
C GLN A 372 -12.84 6.76 25.53
N LYS A 373 -13.89 7.59 25.62
CA LYS A 373 -15.25 7.17 25.24
C LYS A 373 -15.46 7.16 23.72
N GLN A 374 -14.57 7.81 22.98
CA GLN A 374 -14.60 7.88 21.52
C GLN A 374 -13.35 7.20 20.98
N SER A 375 -13.55 6.20 20.15
CA SER A 375 -12.51 5.51 19.39
C SER A 375 -12.91 5.51 17.92
N THR A 376 -11.92 5.63 17.03
CA THR A 376 -12.11 5.56 15.58
C THR A 376 -11.72 4.20 15.00
N ALA A 377 -11.20 3.30 15.84
CA ALA A 377 -10.89 1.91 15.50
C ALA A 377 -11.36 0.96 16.61
N GLY A 378 -11.61 -0.31 16.26
CA GLY A 378 -12.06 -1.35 17.18
C GLY A 378 -10.97 -2.33 17.64
N PHE A 379 -9.82 -2.33 16.96
CA PHE A 379 -8.68 -3.20 17.25
C PHE A 379 -7.39 -2.37 17.35
N GLY A 380 -6.48 -2.83 18.21
CA GLY A 380 -5.19 -2.19 18.50
C GLY A 380 -4.02 -2.75 17.68
N ILE A 381 -2.83 -2.83 18.30
CA ILE A 381 -1.54 -2.94 17.56
C ILE A 381 -0.78 -4.27 17.68
N THR A 382 -1.21 -5.21 18.53
CA THR A 382 -0.63 -6.58 18.62
C THR A 382 -1.24 -7.53 17.58
N HIS A 383 -0.73 -8.76 17.50
CA HIS A 383 -1.23 -9.76 16.55
C HIS A 383 -2.74 -9.97 16.67
N ASP A 384 -3.29 -9.97 17.88
CA ASP A 384 -4.71 -10.12 18.21
C ASP A 384 -5.46 -8.78 18.32
N GLY A 385 -4.76 -7.65 18.17
CA GLY A 385 -5.32 -6.31 18.35
C GLY A 385 -5.73 -5.98 19.79
N SER A 386 -5.30 -6.74 20.80
CA SER A 386 -5.77 -6.56 22.18
C SER A 386 -5.14 -5.38 22.92
N ILE A 387 -3.92 -4.96 22.53
CA ILE A 387 -3.29 -3.75 23.09
C ILE A 387 -3.78 -2.53 22.32
N ASP A 388 -4.59 -1.72 22.99
CA ASP A 388 -5.36 -0.65 22.36
C ASP A 388 -4.53 0.43 21.66
N SER A 389 -3.38 0.80 22.20
CA SER A 389 -2.65 2.02 21.81
C SER A 389 -1.13 1.86 21.89
N LEU A 390 -0.41 2.63 21.06
CA LEU A 390 1.06 2.63 21.00
C LEU A 390 1.68 3.02 22.34
N GLU A 391 1.17 4.07 22.97
CA GLU A 391 1.60 4.55 24.28
C GLU A 391 1.45 3.49 25.38
N ARG A 392 0.38 2.68 25.36
CA ARG A 392 0.20 1.57 26.31
C ARG A 392 1.18 0.45 26.04
N PHE A 393 1.41 0.12 24.77
CA PHE A 393 2.39 -0.89 24.39
C PHE A 393 3.80 -0.48 24.85
N VAL A 394 4.30 0.68 24.39
CA VAL A 394 5.67 1.13 24.66
C VAL A 394 5.87 1.59 26.11
N GLY A 395 4.80 2.03 26.78
CA GLY A 395 4.79 2.32 28.21
C GLY A 395 4.80 1.06 29.09
N GLY A 396 4.66 -0.13 28.51
CA GLY A 396 4.75 -1.39 29.25
C GLY A 396 6.10 -1.56 29.96
N GLY A 397 6.08 -2.15 31.16
CA GLY A 397 7.25 -2.19 32.06
C GLY A 397 8.52 -2.83 31.48
N ILE A 398 8.41 -3.68 30.45
CA ILE A 398 9.55 -4.32 29.79
C ILE A 398 10.45 -3.32 29.01
N PHE A 399 9.88 -2.24 28.49
CA PHE A 399 10.63 -1.24 27.71
C PHE A 399 11.28 -0.17 28.60
N ALA A 400 10.96 -0.17 29.90
CA ALA A 400 11.57 0.68 30.93
C ALA A 400 11.63 2.18 30.58
N MET A 401 10.55 2.71 29.99
CA MET A 401 10.36 4.16 29.80
C MET A 401 10.41 4.90 31.14
N ARG A 402 10.86 6.15 31.14
CA ARG A 402 11.13 6.93 32.37
C ARG A 402 10.24 8.15 32.55
N SER A 403 9.49 8.53 31.52
CA SER A 403 8.58 9.67 31.55
C SER A 403 7.58 9.62 30.40
N ASP A 404 6.50 10.40 30.51
CA ASP A 404 5.55 10.60 29.41
C ASP A 404 6.24 11.22 28.17
N GLN A 405 7.31 12.01 28.37
CA GLN A 405 8.08 12.57 27.26
C GLN A 405 8.87 11.49 26.50
N GLU A 406 9.42 10.47 27.17
CA GLU A 406 10.06 9.35 26.48
C GLU A 406 9.04 8.50 25.72
N VAL A 407 7.86 8.27 26.31
CA VAL A 407 6.74 7.60 25.63
C VAL A 407 6.35 8.40 24.38
N ALA A 408 6.16 9.71 24.50
CA ALA A 408 5.83 10.59 23.37
C ALA A 408 6.92 10.56 22.27
N ASN A 409 8.20 10.59 22.64
CA ASN A 409 9.31 10.49 21.68
C ASN A 409 9.28 9.15 20.92
N MET A 410 9.05 8.05 21.63
CA MET A 410 8.96 6.71 21.03
C MET A 410 7.73 6.61 20.11
N VAL A 411 6.55 7.07 20.56
CA VAL A 411 5.33 7.11 19.74
C VAL A 411 5.58 7.93 18.47
N ALA A 412 6.17 9.12 18.59
CA ALA A 412 6.50 9.96 17.43
C ALA A 412 7.43 9.24 16.44
N PHE A 413 8.41 8.49 16.92
CA PHE A 413 9.27 7.68 16.06
C PHE A 413 8.50 6.54 15.38
N LEU A 414 7.66 5.80 16.10
CA LEU A 414 6.87 4.70 15.53
C LEU A 414 5.85 5.18 14.49
N LEU A 415 5.24 6.36 14.70
CA LEU A 415 4.38 6.99 13.69
C LEU A 415 5.19 7.37 12.44
N ALA A 416 6.37 7.93 12.64
CA ALA A 416 7.31 8.32 11.60
C ALA A 416 8.18 7.16 11.08
N PHE A 417 7.92 5.90 11.43
CA PHE A 417 8.89 4.82 11.18
C PHE A 417 9.16 4.60 9.68
N SER A 418 8.12 4.53 8.85
CA SER A 418 8.26 4.38 7.39
C SER A 418 8.97 5.58 6.75
N GLY A 419 9.77 5.31 5.71
CA GLY A 419 10.65 6.27 5.02
C GLY A 419 12.11 5.81 5.14
N GLN A 420 12.69 5.35 4.03
CA GLN A 420 13.91 4.52 3.94
C GLN A 420 15.18 5.08 4.60
N ASP A 421 15.18 6.34 5.04
CA ASP A 421 16.36 7.08 5.51
C ASP A 421 16.53 7.06 7.05
N LEU A 422 16.43 5.87 7.65
CA LEU A 422 16.71 5.72 9.08
C LEU A 422 18.20 5.42 9.30
N PRO A 423 18.96 6.34 9.95
CA PRO A 423 20.36 6.10 10.20
C PRO A 423 20.55 4.98 11.22
N SER A 424 21.50 4.09 10.97
CA SER A 424 22.00 3.19 12.00
C SER A 424 22.78 3.99 13.05
N LEU A 425 22.55 3.66 14.33
CA LEU A 425 23.29 4.23 15.44
C LEU A 425 24.48 3.32 15.82
N PRO A 426 25.60 3.88 16.32
CA PRO A 426 26.79 3.10 16.63
C PRO A 426 26.52 2.21 17.85
N LEU A 427 26.28 0.93 17.58
CA LEU A 427 26.04 -0.12 18.55
C LEU A 427 27.06 -1.25 18.35
N PRO A 428 27.28 -2.10 19.37
CA PRO A 428 27.96 -3.37 19.15
C PRO A 428 27.28 -4.14 18.01
N LEU A 429 28.09 -4.70 17.10
CA LEU A 429 27.60 -5.32 15.87
C LEU A 429 26.53 -6.40 16.13
N HIS A 430 26.75 -7.24 17.15
CA HIS A 430 25.81 -8.29 17.55
C HIS A 430 24.45 -7.80 18.07
N LEU A 431 24.32 -6.52 18.43
CA LEU A 431 23.05 -5.90 18.85
C LEU A 431 22.40 -5.04 17.76
N ASN A 432 23.04 -4.96 16.60
CA ASN A 432 22.58 -4.14 15.47
C ASN A 432 22.59 -4.98 14.18
N PRO A 433 21.69 -5.97 14.06
CA PRO A 433 21.62 -6.81 12.89
C PRO A 433 21.27 -6.01 11.63
N PRO A 434 21.74 -6.46 10.45
CA PRO A 434 21.26 -5.95 9.17
C PRO A 434 19.75 -6.18 9.03
N GLY A 435 19.03 -5.18 8.54
CA GLY A 435 17.63 -5.31 8.17
C GLY A 435 17.44 -5.43 6.67
N ASN A 436 16.31 -6.02 6.27
CA ASN A 436 15.98 -6.19 4.86
C ASN A 436 15.70 -4.82 4.22
N PRO A 437 16.00 -4.65 2.92
CA PRO A 437 15.59 -3.45 2.18
C PRO A 437 14.08 -3.21 2.29
N SER A 438 13.68 -1.94 2.27
CA SER A 438 12.27 -1.53 2.29
C SER A 438 11.83 -1.01 0.92
N GLN A 439 10.59 -1.26 0.51
CA GLN A 439 9.91 -0.53 -0.56
C GLN A 439 8.99 0.58 -0.01
N ASP A 440 9.58 1.53 0.71
CA ASP A 440 8.84 2.70 1.20
C ASP A 440 8.92 3.86 0.20
N THR A 441 7.81 4.56 0.00
CA THR A 441 7.81 5.78 -0.80
C THR A 441 8.37 6.95 0.02
N HIS A 442 9.25 7.75 -0.59
CA HIS A 442 9.79 8.97 0.01
C HIS A 442 8.68 9.96 0.42
N ALA A 443 8.82 10.61 1.58
CA ALA A 443 7.78 11.47 2.18
C ALA A 443 7.27 12.61 1.27
N ALA A 444 8.13 13.19 0.43
CA ALA A 444 7.73 14.25 -0.50
C ALA A 444 6.99 13.77 -1.77
N VAL A 445 6.86 12.47 -2.03
CA VAL A 445 6.13 12.02 -3.23
C VAL A 445 4.67 12.45 -3.17
N GLY A 446 4.18 13.01 -4.28
CA GLY A 446 2.84 13.60 -4.38
C GLY A 446 2.78 15.07 -3.97
N VAL A 447 3.87 15.67 -3.48
CA VAL A 447 3.95 17.12 -3.30
C VAL A 447 3.92 17.81 -4.65
N GLN A 448 3.05 18.80 -4.76
CA GLN A 448 2.83 19.58 -5.97
C GLN A 448 2.90 21.09 -5.68
N MET A 449 3.38 21.84 -6.67
CA MET A 449 3.20 23.29 -6.73
C MET A 449 2.77 23.69 -8.13
N THR A 450 1.80 24.60 -8.24
CA THR A 450 1.41 25.19 -9.53
C THR A 450 1.84 26.65 -9.55
N LEU A 451 2.61 27.01 -10.56
CA LEU A 451 3.13 28.35 -10.80
C LEU A 451 2.32 29.04 -11.90
N ASN A 452 2.01 30.33 -11.70
CA ASN A 452 1.13 31.09 -12.60
C ASN A 452 1.63 32.51 -12.91
N GLY A 453 2.89 32.82 -12.61
CA GLY A 453 3.49 34.15 -12.77
C GLY A 453 3.32 35.04 -11.55
N ALA A 454 2.18 34.98 -10.86
CA ALA A 454 1.92 35.81 -9.68
C ALA A 454 2.58 35.26 -8.40
N ASN A 455 2.72 33.94 -8.30
CA ASN A 455 3.29 33.26 -7.13
C ASN A 455 4.74 32.77 -7.33
N ASN A 456 5.33 32.97 -8.52
CA ASN A 456 6.62 32.38 -8.89
C ASN A 456 7.76 32.78 -7.95
N ASP A 457 7.74 34.01 -7.44
CA ASP A 457 8.80 34.59 -6.62
C ASP A 457 8.40 34.76 -5.15
N GLN A 458 7.26 34.20 -4.73
CA GLN A 458 6.90 34.15 -3.31
C GLN A 458 7.91 33.31 -2.53
N LEU A 459 8.26 33.75 -1.32
CA LEU A 459 9.30 33.10 -0.52
C LEU A 459 9.00 31.62 -0.23
N GLU A 460 7.74 31.28 0.03
CA GLU A 460 7.32 29.90 0.29
C GLU A 460 7.46 29.03 -0.96
N THR A 461 7.04 29.54 -2.12
CA THR A 461 7.25 28.91 -3.44
C THR A 461 8.71 28.60 -3.70
N LEU A 462 9.59 29.60 -3.52
CA LEU A 462 11.03 29.46 -3.75
C LEU A 462 11.67 28.43 -2.81
N ARG A 463 11.24 28.38 -1.54
CA ARG A 463 11.70 27.38 -0.57
C ARG A 463 11.29 25.97 -0.96
N LEU A 464 10.03 25.77 -1.34
CA LEU A 464 9.55 24.46 -1.77
C LEU A 464 10.22 24.04 -3.08
N PHE A 465 10.41 24.95 -4.03
CA PHE A 465 11.09 24.69 -5.30
C PHE A 465 12.53 24.25 -5.08
N GLN A 466 13.26 24.96 -4.21
CA GLN A 466 14.61 24.58 -3.85
C GLN A 466 14.67 23.21 -3.17
N LEU A 467 13.73 22.91 -2.27
CA LEU A 467 13.62 21.59 -1.63
C LEU A 467 13.39 20.49 -2.68
N MET A 468 12.44 20.68 -3.60
CA MET A 468 12.17 19.69 -4.66
C MET A 468 13.41 19.45 -5.54
N ASN A 469 14.11 20.52 -5.92
CA ASN A 469 15.36 20.42 -6.68
C ASN A 469 16.42 19.62 -5.90
N THR A 470 16.68 19.97 -4.63
CA THR A 470 17.67 19.27 -3.80
C THR A 470 17.35 17.79 -3.59
N LEU A 471 16.08 17.41 -3.47
CA LEU A 471 15.68 16.01 -3.38
C LEU A 471 15.84 15.26 -4.70
N ALA A 472 15.56 15.91 -5.83
CA ALA A 472 15.74 15.32 -7.15
C ALA A 472 17.24 15.16 -7.47
N ASP A 473 18.06 16.15 -7.15
CA ASP A 473 19.52 16.14 -7.24
C ASP A 473 20.16 14.97 -6.49
N SER A 474 19.61 14.58 -5.34
CA SER A 474 20.12 13.44 -4.56
C SER A 474 19.78 12.08 -5.18
N GLY A 475 18.94 12.05 -6.22
CA GLY A 475 18.51 10.82 -6.90
C GLY A 475 17.47 9.99 -6.13
N THR A 476 16.98 10.49 -4.99
CA THR A 476 16.04 9.77 -4.12
C THR A 476 14.59 9.85 -4.59
N VAL A 477 14.25 10.84 -5.40
CA VAL A 477 12.91 11.04 -5.98
C VAL A 477 12.97 11.40 -7.45
N GLY A 478 11.86 11.20 -8.16
CA GLY A 478 11.65 11.78 -9.48
C GLY A 478 11.04 13.19 -9.37
N TRP A 479 11.39 14.09 -10.27
CA TRP A 479 10.80 15.43 -10.33
C TRP A 479 10.38 15.77 -11.75
N ILE A 480 9.11 16.13 -11.91
CA ILE A 480 8.52 16.44 -13.22
C ILE A 480 7.84 17.80 -13.18
N ALA A 481 7.61 18.37 -14.36
CA ALA A 481 6.69 19.48 -14.54
C ALA A 481 5.72 19.19 -15.69
N LYS A 482 4.46 19.63 -15.55
CA LYS A 482 3.48 19.62 -16.65
C LYS A 482 2.73 20.94 -16.71
N GLY A 483 2.35 21.34 -17.92
CA GLY A 483 1.51 22.51 -18.11
C GLY A 483 1.26 22.80 -19.57
N ILE A 484 0.85 24.04 -19.85
CA ILE A 484 0.65 24.53 -21.21
C ILE A 484 1.74 25.55 -21.50
N GLN A 485 2.46 25.38 -22.61
CA GLN A 485 3.42 26.36 -23.14
C GLN A 485 3.13 26.54 -24.62
N GLU A 486 3.04 27.79 -25.08
CA GLU A 486 2.75 28.11 -26.48
C GLU A 486 1.47 27.42 -27.02
N ASN A 487 0.42 27.34 -26.18
CA ASN A 487 -0.84 26.62 -26.46
C ASN A 487 -0.70 25.11 -26.68
N GLN A 488 0.42 24.52 -26.27
CA GLN A 488 0.67 23.08 -26.33
C GLN A 488 0.79 22.50 -24.93
N GLN A 489 0.23 21.31 -24.71
CA GLN A 489 0.49 20.55 -23.51
C GLN A 489 1.95 20.09 -23.53
N ARG A 490 2.71 20.43 -22.49
CA ARG A 490 4.13 20.09 -22.37
C ARG A 490 4.41 19.29 -21.10
N GLY A 491 5.32 18.34 -21.22
CA GLY A 491 5.91 17.57 -20.13
C GLY A 491 7.40 17.84 -19.97
N TYR A 492 7.89 17.71 -18.74
CA TYR A 492 9.31 17.83 -18.41
C TYR A 492 9.68 16.81 -17.33
N VAL A 493 10.88 16.23 -17.45
CA VAL A 493 11.47 15.34 -16.44
C VAL A 493 12.87 15.82 -16.05
N TYR A 494 13.14 15.90 -14.75
CA TYR A 494 14.43 16.32 -14.23
C TYR A 494 15.48 15.19 -14.32
N GLN A 495 16.70 15.54 -14.73
CA GLN A 495 17.84 14.64 -14.85
C GLN A 495 18.94 15.07 -13.87
N PRO A 496 19.18 14.33 -12.76
CA PRO A 496 20.19 14.71 -11.78
C PRO A 496 21.62 14.67 -12.35
N GLU A 497 21.86 13.88 -13.40
CA GLU A 497 23.18 13.77 -14.04
C GLU A 497 23.60 15.05 -14.78
N THR A 498 22.63 15.82 -15.27
CA THR A 498 22.87 17.06 -16.02
C THR A 498 22.47 18.32 -15.24
N GLY A 499 21.62 18.17 -14.21
CA GLY A 499 21.02 19.29 -13.48
C GLY A 499 19.92 20.02 -14.27
N LEU A 500 19.43 19.42 -15.37
CA LEU A 500 18.48 20.03 -16.29
C LEU A 500 17.17 19.22 -16.37
N PHE A 501 16.11 19.88 -16.80
CA PHE A 501 14.90 19.22 -17.24
C PHE A 501 15.01 18.87 -18.73
N GLN A 502 14.76 17.60 -19.05
CA GLN A 502 14.45 17.14 -20.40
C GLN A 502 12.97 17.43 -20.68
N ALA A 503 12.69 18.21 -21.72
CA ALA A 503 11.31 18.36 -22.19
C ALA A 503 10.87 17.12 -22.96
N ASP A 504 9.57 17.01 -23.22
CA ASP A 504 8.94 15.99 -24.07
C ASP A 504 9.35 16.02 -25.56
N ARG A 505 10.38 16.81 -25.92
CA ARG A 505 11.11 16.75 -27.18
C ARG A 505 12.59 16.49 -26.94
N ARG A 506 13.18 15.53 -27.63
CA ARG A 506 14.53 15.02 -27.34
C ARG A 506 15.62 16.11 -27.37
N ASN A 507 15.48 17.11 -28.24
CA ASN A 507 16.47 18.17 -28.42
C ASN A 507 16.23 19.40 -27.52
N GLU A 508 15.26 19.35 -26.60
CA GLU A 508 14.91 20.46 -25.72
C GLU A 508 15.27 20.14 -24.27
N GLN A 509 16.23 20.89 -23.73
CA GLN A 509 16.58 20.87 -22.31
C GLN A 509 16.51 22.28 -21.72
N ILE A 510 16.14 22.37 -20.46
CA ILE A 510 15.93 23.65 -19.78
C ILE A 510 16.35 23.57 -18.31
N SER A 511 16.99 24.62 -17.79
CA SER A 511 17.34 24.67 -16.37
C SER A 511 16.08 24.80 -15.50
N PRO A 512 16.10 24.31 -14.25
CA PRO A 512 14.99 24.50 -13.33
C PRO A 512 14.55 25.96 -13.19
N ILE A 513 15.50 26.88 -13.10
CA ILE A 513 15.23 28.32 -12.95
C ILE A 513 14.55 28.86 -14.22
N SER A 514 15.07 28.54 -15.40
CA SER A 514 14.48 29.00 -16.66
C SER A 514 13.07 28.45 -16.84
N LEU A 515 12.83 27.17 -16.53
CA LEU A 515 11.52 26.54 -16.63
C LEU A 515 10.51 27.20 -15.66
N ARG A 516 10.93 27.49 -14.43
CA ARG A 516 10.11 28.22 -13.45
C ARG A 516 9.64 29.58 -13.98
N LEU A 517 10.53 30.31 -14.67
CA LEU A 517 10.24 31.63 -15.24
C LEU A 517 9.30 31.60 -16.46
N LEU A 518 9.07 30.42 -17.06
CA LEU A 518 8.09 30.27 -18.14
C LEU A 518 6.64 30.32 -17.64
N ALA A 519 6.39 30.00 -16.37
CA ALA A 519 5.05 29.93 -15.80
C ALA A 519 4.39 31.32 -15.72
N LYS A 520 3.23 31.48 -16.34
CA LYS A 520 2.43 32.73 -16.39
C LYS A 520 0.93 32.39 -16.38
N ALA A 521 0.07 33.39 -16.20
CA ALA A 521 -1.37 33.18 -16.27
C ALA A 521 -1.75 32.67 -17.68
N GLY A 522 -2.47 31.55 -17.75
CA GLY A 522 -2.81 30.83 -18.99
C GLY A 522 -1.72 29.90 -19.53
N SER A 523 -0.55 29.88 -18.91
CA SER A 523 0.58 28.99 -19.21
C SER A 523 1.18 28.45 -17.91
N GLU A 524 0.31 28.02 -17.00
CA GLU A 524 0.70 27.53 -15.68
C GLU A 524 1.55 26.27 -15.79
N LEU A 525 2.53 26.13 -14.89
CA LEU A 525 3.35 24.93 -14.76
C LEU A 525 3.16 24.32 -13.39
N THR A 526 2.82 23.05 -13.36
CA THR A 526 2.72 22.26 -12.13
C THR A 526 3.92 21.36 -11.99
N PHE A 527 4.75 21.62 -10.98
CA PHE A 527 5.86 20.77 -10.60
C PHE A 527 5.36 19.71 -9.61
N THR A 528 5.78 18.46 -9.78
CA THR A 528 5.36 17.33 -8.94
C THR A 528 6.55 16.44 -8.61
N ILE A 529 6.71 16.07 -7.33
CA ILE A 529 7.60 14.97 -6.95
C ILE A 529 6.86 13.65 -7.17
N VAL A 530 7.50 12.72 -7.86
CA VAL A 530 6.98 11.39 -8.17
C VAL A 530 7.94 10.30 -7.65
N PRO A 531 7.49 9.04 -7.49
CA PRO A 531 8.39 7.95 -7.12
C PRO A 531 9.56 7.86 -8.11
N LYS A 532 10.77 7.63 -7.59
CA LYS A 532 11.95 7.43 -8.43
C LYS A 532 11.75 6.24 -9.37
N GLY A 533 12.22 6.37 -10.62
CA GLY A 533 12.03 5.40 -11.69
C GLY A 533 10.69 5.53 -12.44
N THR A 534 9.79 6.41 -12.00
CA THR A 534 8.49 6.64 -12.68
C THR A 534 8.44 7.97 -13.43
N GLU A 535 9.42 8.84 -13.24
CA GLU A 535 9.43 10.21 -13.73
C GLU A 535 9.42 10.34 -15.26
N TRP A 536 10.02 9.41 -15.99
CA TRP A 536 9.96 9.39 -17.46
C TRP A 536 8.53 9.11 -17.92
N ARG A 537 7.96 8.01 -17.43
CA ARG A 537 6.58 7.61 -17.76
C ARG A 537 5.56 8.67 -17.38
N ILE A 538 5.72 9.27 -16.21
CA ILE A 538 4.75 10.28 -15.77
C ILE A 538 5.02 11.61 -16.47
N GLY A 539 6.28 11.98 -16.70
CA GLY A 539 6.71 13.28 -17.20
C GLY A 539 6.55 13.45 -18.71
N VAL A 540 7.19 12.59 -19.51
CA VAL A 540 7.51 12.86 -20.92
C VAL A 540 7.36 11.68 -21.89
N ASP A 541 7.18 10.45 -21.43
CA ASP A 541 7.06 9.24 -22.26
C ASP A 541 5.92 8.38 -21.70
N ARG A 542 4.68 8.80 -21.93
CA ARG A 542 3.54 8.34 -21.14
C ARG A 542 3.22 6.87 -21.30
N ASP A 543 3.58 6.27 -22.44
CA ASP A 543 3.38 4.87 -22.74
C ASP A 543 4.63 4.00 -22.51
N GLY A 544 5.80 4.62 -22.32
CA GLY A 544 7.04 3.95 -21.94
C GLY A 544 7.68 3.17 -23.08
N ASP A 545 7.45 3.58 -24.33
CA ASP A 545 7.99 2.93 -25.51
C ASP A 545 9.39 3.45 -25.93
N GLY A 546 9.86 4.50 -25.25
CA GLY A 546 11.17 5.15 -25.43
C GLY A 546 11.13 6.38 -26.35
N PHE A 547 9.98 6.74 -26.90
CA PHE A 547 9.75 7.98 -27.62
C PHE A 547 9.10 9.02 -26.71
N LEU A 548 9.42 10.30 -26.90
CA LEU A 548 8.88 11.35 -26.05
C LEU A 548 7.55 11.87 -26.61
N ASP A 549 6.60 12.15 -25.72
CA ASP A 549 5.20 12.46 -26.04
C ASP A 549 5.05 13.48 -27.18
N ARG A 550 5.90 14.51 -27.21
CA ARG A 550 5.81 15.58 -28.22
C ARG A 550 6.57 15.25 -29.50
N ASP A 551 7.69 14.52 -29.42
CA ASP A 551 8.34 13.97 -30.61
C ASP A 551 7.38 13.03 -31.36
N GLU A 552 6.56 12.26 -30.66
CA GLU A 552 5.52 11.44 -31.26
C GLU A 552 4.45 12.26 -31.99
N LEU A 553 3.88 13.26 -31.29
CA LEU A 553 2.87 14.13 -31.89
C LEU A 553 3.40 14.90 -33.11
N ASP A 554 4.64 15.38 -33.06
CA ASP A 554 5.27 16.08 -34.18
C ASP A 554 5.51 15.15 -35.40
N ASN A 555 5.58 13.83 -35.16
CA ASN A 555 5.70 12.78 -36.19
C ASN A 555 4.39 12.02 -36.44
N CYS A 556 3.25 12.55 -35.97
CA CYS A 556 1.92 11.95 -36.15
C CYS A 556 1.77 10.53 -35.57
N ALA A 557 2.56 10.20 -34.56
CA ALA A 557 2.37 9.06 -33.67
C ALA A 557 1.40 9.41 -32.54
N ASP A 558 0.80 8.39 -31.94
CA ASP A 558 -0.14 8.54 -30.83
C ASP A 558 0.61 8.19 -29.53
N PRO A 559 0.91 9.17 -28.66
CA PRO A 559 1.69 8.94 -27.44
C PRO A 559 0.93 8.08 -26.42
N SER A 560 -0.30 7.70 -26.71
CA SER A 560 -1.05 6.74 -25.90
C SER A 560 -1.01 5.31 -26.43
N ASN A 561 -0.14 5.02 -27.41
CA ASN A 561 -0.09 3.74 -28.09
C ASN A 561 1.33 3.27 -28.40
N GLN A 562 1.83 2.35 -27.56
CA GLN A 562 3.19 1.78 -27.62
C GLN A 562 3.58 1.11 -28.96
N ILE A 563 2.60 0.82 -29.81
CA ILE A 563 2.81 0.22 -31.14
C ILE A 563 2.93 1.31 -32.21
N ASN A 564 2.27 2.46 -32.02
CA ASN A 564 2.25 3.56 -32.96
C ASN A 564 3.46 4.48 -32.76
N ARG A 565 4.62 3.99 -33.20
CA ARG A 565 5.91 4.69 -33.04
C ARG A 565 6.13 5.74 -34.14
N PRO A 566 6.94 6.78 -33.88
CA PRO A 566 7.45 7.66 -34.93
C PRO A 566 8.16 6.82 -35.98
N ILE A 567 7.63 6.79 -37.20
CA ILE A 567 8.34 6.23 -38.35
C ILE A 567 9.10 7.40 -38.96
N ASP A 568 10.44 7.37 -38.88
CA ASP A 568 11.27 8.25 -39.69
C ASP A 568 10.73 8.17 -41.13
N GLU A 569 10.31 9.30 -41.70
CA GLU A 569 9.89 9.50 -43.11
C GLU A 569 8.39 9.58 -43.49
N ARG A 570 7.40 9.61 -42.58
CA ARG A 570 6.01 9.96 -42.97
C ARG A 570 5.66 11.41 -42.62
N PRO A 571 5.56 12.34 -43.60
CA PRO A 571 5.03 13.67 -43.32
C PRO A 571 3.59 13.56 -42.83
N CYS A 572 3.29 14.28 -41.75
CA CYS A 572 1.95 14.42 -41.22
C CYS A 572 0.97 14.79 -42.33
N ARG A 573 0.09 13.86 -42.71
CA ARG A 573 -1.06 14.20 -43.54
C ARG A 573 -2.00 14.99 -42.63
N LEU A 574 -1.91 16.31 -42.68
CA LEU A 574 -2.99 17.19 -42.23
C LEU A 574 -4.25 16.74 -42.95
N SER A 575 -5.13 16.02 -42.25
CA SER A 575 -6.51 15.88 -42.72
C SER A 575 -7.16 17.24 -42.53
N ALA A 576 -7.22 18.01 -43.61
CA ALA A 576 -8.22 19.06 -43.71
C ALA A 576 -9.58 18.35 -43.80
N GLN A 577 -10.34 18.37 -42.70
CA GLN A 577 -11.81 18.28 -42.72
C GLN A 577 -12.39 18.83 -41.42
#